data_AF-A0A7S0ZP79-F1
#
_entry.id   AF-A0A7S0ZP79-F1
#
_cell.length_a   1.000
_cell.length_b   1.000
_cell.length_c   1.000
_cell.angle_alpha   90.00
_cell.angle_beta   90.00
_cell.angle_gamma   90.00
#
_symmetry.space_group_name_H-M   'P 1'
#
loop_
_entity.id
_entity.type
_entity.pdbx_description
1 polymer ?
#
loop_
_entity_poly.entity_id
_entity_poly.type
_entity_poly.pdbx_seq_one_letter_code
_entity_poly.pdbx_strand_id
1 'polypeptide(L)'
;MAFVSGAIAEGGVVLVNCFAGQNRSGAVLLAWLMTHTETGMDARGAKAHLRSIEAMSLNNSSLERCALVVAGDPETVAFPRDWLLPLSGRPRRPRCAPKEEEE
;
A
#
# COMPACT_ATOMS: atom_id res chain seq x y z
N MET A 1 -4.14 2.13 -10.14
CA MET A 1 -3.90 0.67 -10.02
C MET A 1 -4.47 -0.02 -11.26
N ALA A 2 -3.83 0.11 -12.42
CA ALA A 2 -4.41 -0.36 -13.69
C ALA A 2 -4.66 -1.88 -13.73
N PHE A 3 -3.79 -2.66 -13.08
CA PHE A 3 -3.88 -4.12 -13.04
C PHE A 3 -5.14 -4.63 -12.33
N VAL A 4 -5.39 -4.18 -11.09
CA VAL A 4 -6.53 -4.63 -10.30
C VAL A 4 -7.85 -4.25 -10.99
N SER A 5 -7.96 -3.00 -11.44
CA SER A 5 -9.17 -2.52 -12.11
C SER A 5 -9.43 -3.22 -13.44
N GLY A 6 -8.39 -3.45 -14.25
CA GLY A 6 -8.53 -4.18 -15.52
C GLY A 6 -9.00 -5.61 -15.32
N ALA A 7 -8.37 -6.35 -14.41
CA ALA A 7 -8.77 -7.72 -14.11
C ALA A 7 -10.21 -7.84 -13.59
N ILE A 8 -10.65 -6.91 -12.72
CA ILE A 8 -12.03 -6.88 -12.22
C ILE A 8 -13.02 -6.53 -13.35
N ALA A 9 -12.69 -5.57 -14.21
CA ALA A 9 -13.55 -5.15 -15.32
C ALA A 9 -13.80 -6.29 -16.33
N GLU A 10 -12.86 -7.22 -16.45
CA GLU A 10 -12.98 -8.44 -17.27
C GLU A 10 -13.73 -9.58 -16.55
N GLY A 11 -14.22 -9.36 -15.33
CA GLY A 11 -14.90 -10.37 -14.51
C GLY A 11 -13.96 -11.35 -13.81
N GLY A 12 -12.66 -11.02 -13.75
CA GLY A 12 -11.64 -11.83 -13.09
C GLY A 12 -11.57 -11.62 -11.57
N VAL A 13 -10.75 -12.47 -10.93
CA VAL A 13 -10.45 -12.40 -9.49
C VAL A 13 -8.96 -12.14 -9.29
N VAL A 14 -8.61 -11.20 -8.41
CA VAL A 14 -7.22 -10.80 -8.16
C VAL A 14 -6.78 -11.19 -6.76
N LEU A 15 -5.71 -11.98 -6.67
CA LEU A 15 -5.02 -12.24 -5.41
C LEU A 15 -3.87 -11.24 -5.23
N VAL A 16 -4.00 -10.34 -4.25
CA VAL A 16 -2.91 -9.44 -3.82
C VAL A 16 -2.23 -10.03 -2.59
N ASN A 17 -0.96 -10.41 -2.72
CA ASN A 17 -0.22 -11.16 -1.71
C ASN A 17 1.12 -10.48 -1.39
N CYS A 18 1.56 -10.60 -0.14
CA CYS A 18 2.98 -10.61 0.19
C CYS A 18 3.28 -11.80 1.11
N PHE A 19 4.57 -12.09 1.37
CA PHE A 19 5.01 -13.28 2.13
C PHE A 19 4.17 -13.62 3.38
N ALA A 20 3.77 -12.62 4.16
CA ALA A 20 2.96 -12.81 5.38
C ALA A 20 1.54 -12.22 5.27
N GLY A 21 1.12 -11.72 4.10
CA GLY A 21 -0.20 -11.10 3.91
C GLY A 21 -0.44 -9.75 4.61
N GLN A 22 0.43 -9.32 5.52
CA GLN A 22 0.14 -8.22 6.45
C GLN A 22 0.47 -6.82 5.92
N ASN A 23 1.71 -6.60 5.46
CA ASN A 23 2.26 -5.25 5.36
C ASN A 23 2.30 -4.72 3.93
N ARG A 24 3.03 -5.37 3.02
CA ARG A 24 3.19 -4.89 1.63
C ARG A 24 1.87 -4.99 0.85
N SER A 25 1.19 -6.13 0.94
CA SER A 25 -0.14 -6.33 0.36
C SER A 25 -1.18 -5.41 1.00
N GLY A 26 -1.14 -5.26 2.34
CA GLY A 26 -2.00 -4.33 3.07
C GLY A 26 -1.88 -2.88 2.57
N ALA A 27 -0.66 -2.39 2.34
CA ALA A 27 -0.44 -1.03 1.81
C ALA A 27 -0.98 -0.85 0.38
N VAL A 28 -0.81 -1.86 -0.48
CA VAL A 28 -1.36 -1.88 -1.85
C VAL A 28 -2.90 -1.83 -1.82
N LEU A 29 -3.50 -2.67 -0.99
CA LEU A 29 -4.96 -2.74 -0.86
C LEU A 29 -5.54 -1.48 -0.20
N LEU A 30 -4.85 -0.88 0.77
CA LEU A 30 -5.26 0.40 1.36
C LEU A 30 -5.35 1.48 0.28
N ALA A 31 -4.30 1.63 -0.52
CA ALA A 31 -4.29 2.59 -1.62
C ALA A 31 -5.39 2.32 -2.65
N TRP A 32 -5.65 1.05 -2.96
CA TRP A 32 -6.72 0.67 -3.88
C TRP A 32 -8.11 1.01 -3.31
N LEU A 33 -8.40 0.66 -2.06
CA LEU A 33 -9.67 0.94 -1.39
C LEU A 33 -9.98 2.44 -1.36
N MET A 34 -8.96 3.27 -1.10
CA MET A 34 -9.13 4.72 -1.08
C MET A 34 -9.37 5.35 -2.46
N THR A 35 -8.89 4.73 -3.53
CA THR A 35 -8.88 5.35 -4.86
C THR A 35 -9.88 4.74 -5.84
N HIS A 36 -10.45 3.56 -5.54
CA HIS A 36 -11.26 2.79 -6.50
C HIS A 36 -12.56 2.21 -5.91
N THR A 37 -12.91 2.51 -4.67
CA THR A 37 -14.28 2.20 -4.19
C THR A 37 -15.23 3.29 -4.67
N GLU A 38 -16.42 2.95 -5.19
CA GLU A 38 -17.43 3.94 -5.57
C GLU A 38 -17.86 4.84 -4.39
N THR A 39 -17.63 4.36 -3.16
CA THR A 39 -17.86 5.10 -1.92
C THR A 39 -16.63 5.86 -1.41
N GLY A 40 -15.45 5.69 -2.01
CA GLY A 40 -14.20 6.38 -1.67
C GLY A 40 -13.90 6.34 -0.16
N MET A 41 -13.49 5.18 0.36
CA MET A 41 -13.15 5.08 1.79
C MET A 41 -12.03 6.05 2.16
N ASP A 42 -12.17 6.73 3.29
CA ASP A 42 -11.06 7.45 3.90
C ASP A 42 -9.98 6.47 4.40
N ALA A 43 -8.80 6.99 4.73
CA ALA A 43 -7.66 6.17 5.11
C ALA A 43 -7.96 5.25 6.32
N ARG A 44 -8.77 5.72 7.27
CA ARG A 44 -9.16 4.95 8.46
C ARG A 44 -10.18 3.87 8.16
N GLY A 45 -11.22 4.22 7.41
CA GLY A 45 -12.25 3.27 6.96
C GLY A 45 -11.62 2.16 6.14
N ALA A 46 -10.73 2.49 5.20
CA ALA A 46 -9.99 1.51 4.42
C ALA A 46 -9.13 0.60 5.31
N LYS A 47 -8.40 1.16 6.29
CA LYS A 47 -7.61 0.36 7.23
C LYS A 47 -8.48 -0.54 8.12
N ALA A 48 -9.57 -0.02 8.65
CA ALA A 48 -10.51 -0.77 9.48
C ALA A 48 -11.12 -1.94 8.69
N HIS A 49 -11.48 -1.68 7.42
CA HIS A 49 -11.96 -2.70 6.51
C HIS A 49 -10.90 -3.79 6.29
N LEU A 50 -9.65 -3.42 6.00
CA LEU A 50 -8.56 -4.40 5.89
C LEU A 50 -8.39 -5.25 7.16
N ARG A 51 -8.47 -4.63 8.35
CA ARG A 51 -8.33 -5.34 9.63
C ARG A 51 -9.51 -6.23 9.99
N SER A 52 -10.68 -5.98 9.43
CA SER A 52 -11.82 -6.90 9.56
C SER A 52 -11.61 -8.22 8.80
N ILE A 53 -10.75 -8.21 7.77
CA ILE A 53 -10.42 -9.38 6.95
C ILE A 53 -9.11 -10.03 7.44
N GLU A 54 -8.10 -9.23 7.74
CA GLU A 54 -6.82 -9.67 8.31
C GLU A 54 -6.44 -8.74 9.48
N ALA A 55 -6.66 -9.20 10.71
CA ALA A 55 -6.39 -8.51 11.97
C ALA A 55 -5.00 -7.85 12.07
N MET A 56 -3.97 -8.46 11.49
CA MET A 56 -2.58 -7.99 11.50
C MET A 56 -2.22 -7.16 10.25
N SER A 57 -3.18 -6.80 9.41
CA SER A 57 -2.97 -5.91 8.27
C SER A 57 -2.40 -4.56 8.72
N LEU A 58 -1.32 -4.14 8.05
CA LEU A 58 -0.54 -2.96 8.37
C LEU A 58 -0.11 -2.90 9.85
N ASN A 59 0.41 -4.01 10.42
CA ASN A 59 0.92 -4.01 11.79
C ASN A 59 2.28 -3.31 11.96
N ASN A 60 3.01 -3.06 10.86
CA ASN A 60 4.27 -2.33 10.90
C ASN A 60 3.96 -0.84 11.10
N SER A 61 4.22 -0.33 12.29
CA SER A 61 3.87 1.04 12.70
C SER A 61 4.43 2.11 11.76
N SER A 62 5.66 1.91 11.28
CA SER A 62 6.32 2.84 10.36
C SER A 62 5.66 2.84 8.98
N LEU A 63 5.37 1.66 8.43
CA LEU A 63 4.69 1.55 7.14
C LEU A 63 3.25 2.04 7.21
N GLU A 64 2.53 1.69 8.28
CA GLU A 64 1.18 2.16 8.55
C GLU A 64 1.15 3.69 8.55
N ARG A 65 2.05 4.32 9.33
CA ARG A 65 2.16 5.77 9.38
C ARG A 65 2.52 6.38 8.03
N CYS A 66 3.49 5.82 7.31
CA CYS A 66 3.82 6.26 5.96
C CYS A 66 2.62 6.20 5.02
N ALA A 67 1.86 5.11 5.05
CA ALA A 67 0.69 4.91 4.21
C ALA A 67 -0.40 5.94 4.55
N LEU A 68 -0.67 6.18 5.83
CA LEU A 68 -1.68 7.14 6.29
C LEU A 68 -1.29 8.61 6.01
N VAL A 69 0.01 8.97 6.13
CA VAL A 69 0.47 10.32 5.76
C VAL A 69 0.36 10.54 4.24
N VAL A 70 0.78 9.56 3.42
CA VAL A 70 0.65 9.65 1.96
C VAL A 70 -0.82 9.70 1.54
N ALA A 71 -1.67 9.03 2.29
CA ALA A 71 -3.13 9.06 2.14
C ALA A 71 -3.78 10.40 2.54
N GLY A 72 -3.03 11.31 3.18
CA GLY A 72 -3.56 12.59 3.65
C GLY A 72 -4.44 12.50 4.89
N ASP A 73 -4.25 11.48 5.75
CA ASP A 73 -5.03 11.37 6.99
C ASP A 73 -4.77 12.56 7.93
N PRO A 74 -5.81 13.30 8.36
CA PRO A 74 -5.68 14.56 9.09
C PRO A 74 -5.14 14.41 10.51
N GLU A 75 -5.16 13.22 11.13
CA GLU A 75 -4.60 13.00 12.47
C GLU A 75 -3.15 12.51 12.45
N THR A 76 -2.61 12.21 11.26
CA THR A 76 -1.20 11.85 11.18
C THR A 76 -0.33 13.08 11.31
N VAL A 77 0.51 13.11 12.35
CA VAL A 77 1.55 14.12 12.48
C VAL A 77 2.46 13.99 11.27
N ALA A 78 2.43 15.02 10.41
CA ALA A 78 3.23 15.12 9.20
C ALA A 78 4.67 14.72 9.51
N PHE A 79 5.25 13.90 8.65
CA PHE A 79 6.71 13.77 8.64
C PHE A 79 7.32 15.16 8.54
N PRO A 80 8.45 15.43 9.21
CA PRO A 80 9.23 16.62 8.92
C PRO A 80 9.35 16.76 7.39
N ARG A 81 9.03 17.93 6.82
CA ARG A 81 8.97 18.09 5.35
C ARG A 81 10.27 17.68 4.66
N ASP A 82 11.38 17.72 5.39
CA ASP A 82 12.72 17.26 5.04
C ASP A 82 12.86 15.73 4.91
N TRP A 83 11.95 14.92 5.47
CA TRP A 83 11.95 13.46 5.34
C TRP A 83 11.19 12.97 4.10
N LEU A 84 10.30 13.80 3.56
CA LEU A 84 9.64 13.55 2.29
C LEU A 84 10.57 14.00 1.16
N LEU A 85 11.54 13.15 0.79
CA LEU A 85 12.35 13.41 -0.40
C LEU A 85 11.43 13.62 -1.60
N PRO A 86 11.56 14.74 -2.35
CA PRO A 86 10.80 14.94 -3.57
C PRO A 86 11.02 13.74 -4.49
N LEU A 87 9.96 13.27 -5.15
CA LEU A 87 10.01 12.12 -6.06
C LEU A 87 11.07 12.30 -7.16
N SER A 88 11.43 13.55 -7.48
CA SER A 88 12.49 13.92 -8.43
C SER A 88 13.93 13.76 -7.92
N GLY A 89 14.14 13.54 -6.61
CA GLY A 89 15.47 13.53 -5.98
C GLY A 89 15.90 12.20 -5.36
N ARG A 90 15.13 11.12 -5.52
CA ARG A 90 15.52 9.83 -4.94
C ARG A 90 16.68 9.21 -5.73
N PRO A 91 17.75 8.73 -5.07
CA PRO A 91 18.72 7.89 -5.76
C PRO A 91 17.96 6.71 -6.37
N ARG A 92 18.25 6.42 -7.65
CA ARG A 92 17.67 5.26 -8.34
C ARG A 92 17.88 4.05 -7.44
N ARG A 93 16.83 3.26 -7.19
CA ARG A 93 16.99 1.99 -6.47
C ARG A 93 18.15 1.23 -7.13
N PRO A 94 19.10 0.69 -6.36
CA PRO A 94 19.99 -0.32 -6.91
C PRO A 94 19.09 -1.39 -7.54
N ARG A 95 19.38 -1.78 -8.79
CA ARG A 95 18.70 -2.92 -9.40
C ARG A 95 18.86 -4.09 -8.44
N CYS A 96 17.78 -4.83 -8.16
CA CYS A 96 17.92 -6.11 -7.50
C CYS A 96 18.99 -6.90 -8.26
N ALA A 97 20.00 -7.41 -7.54
CA ALA A 97 20.96 -8.31 -8.13
C ALA A 97 20.20 -9.48 -8.80
N PRO A 98 20.65 -9.97 -9.96
CA PRO A 98 20.10 -11.20 -10.51
C PRO A 98 20.20 -12.27 -9.44
N LYS A 99 19.11 -13.00 -9.22
CA LYS A 99 19.16 -14.19 -8.36
C LYS A 99 20.05 -15.18 -9.11
N GLU A 100 21.13 -15.61 -8.47
CA GLU A 100 21.89 -16.77 -8.95
C GLU A 100 20.92 -17.96 -8.95
N GLU A 101 20.72 -18.53 -10.12
CA GLU A 101 19.99 -19.79 -10.29
C GLU A 101 20.90 -20.88 -9.72
N GLU A 102 20.54 -21.43 -8.56
CA GLU A 102 21.14 -22.66 -8.06
C GLU A 102 20.65 -23.81 -8.95
N GLU A 103 21.60 -24.43 -9.65
CA GLU A 103 21.44 -25.60 -10.52
C GLU A 103 21.24 -26.89 -9.70
#